data_AF-A0A965ILK5-F1
#
_entry.id   AF-A0A965ILK5-F1
#
_cell.length_a   1.000
_cell.length_b   1.000
_cell.length_c   1.000
_cell.angle_alpha   90.00
_cell.angle_beta   90.00
_cell.angle_gamma   90.00
#
_symmetry.space_group_name_H-M   'P 1'
#
loop_
_entity.id
_entity.type
_entity.pdbx_description
1 polymer ?
#
loop_
_entity_poly.entity_id
_entity_poly.type
_entity_poly.pdbx_seq_one_letter_code
_entity_poly.pdbx_strand_id
1 'polypeptide(L)'
;MVSRRAAKAAGKLVPAAPVIKKDSLPTENTVDSPSAAILLRAVEYAAAAIEGMPSEATGAREATYVGTHIEARLEADGLAVHEFECTNPAYPNWRWTVVLALADPDAAPTVCDVVLLPGPGALIPSAWVPWHERLQPGDLRPGDVVPTNPDDPRLVPGYTGEGDIAGTDEDQLREVVWELGLGRERVLSPTGRDDAADRWQEGSTGPDAPEAKQAPLPCLSCGFMVPIGGQLGQNFAICANIISPADGKVVSLSFGCGAHSEITASKSASQPVGTIVDTLDYEDLDIIRE
;
A
#
# COMPACT_ATOMS: atom_id res chain seq x y z
N MET A 1 2.68 -13.26 -14.92
CA MET A 1 3.89 -13.05 -14.09
C MET A 1 4.19 -11.55 -14.05
N VAL A 2 3.67 -10.83 -13.06
CA VAL A 2 3.86 -9.38 -12.92
C VAL A 2 5.01 -9.15 -11.93
N SER A 3 6.16 -8.72 -12.43
CA SER A 3 7.35 -8.44 -11.61
C SER A 3 7.18 -7.07 -10.93
N ARG A 4 6.89 -7.08 -9.63
CA ARG A 4 6.90 -5.88 -8.79
C ARG A 4 8.35 -5.49 -8.51
N ARG A 5 8.84 -4.40 -9.12
CA ARG A 5 10.06 -3.73 -8.65
C ARG A 5 9.65 -2.62 -7.69
N ALA A 6 9.99 -2.81 -6.42
CA ALA A 6 9.78 -1.82 -5.37
C ALA A 6 10.74 -0.64 -5.56
N ALA A 7 10.18 0.57 -5.68
CA ALA A 7 10.94 1.81 -5.59
C ALA A 7 11.44 2.01 -4.15
N LYS A 8 12.75 2.18 -3.99
CA LYS A 8 13.43 2.35 -2.69
C LYS A 8 13.35 3.81 -2.28
N ALA A 9 12.30 4.18 -1.55
CA ALA A 9 12.20 5.49 -0.91
C ALA A 9 13.20 5.58 0.26
N ALA A 10 14.15 6.51 0.17
CA ALA A 10 15.07 6.84 1.25
C ALA A 10 14.33 7.70 2.30
N GLY A 11 13.53 7.05 3.15
CA GLY A 11 12.90 7.67 4.30
C GLY A 11 13.90 7.84 5.45
N LYS A 12 14.04 9.08 5.94
CA LYS A 12 14.79 9.39 7.17
C LYS A 12 14.23 8.55 8.33
N LEU A 13 15.13 7.85 9.02
CA LEU A 13 14.85 7.06 10.21
C LEU A 13 14.11 7.91 11.25
N VAL A 14 12.82 7.64 11.44
CA VAL A 14 12.12 7.93 12.69
C VAL A 14 12.94 7.25 13.79
N PRO A 15 13.31 7.92 14.90
CA PRO A 15 14.04 7.25 15.96
C PRO A 15 13.18 6.11 16.46
N ALA A 16 13.68 4.89 16.30
CA ALA A 16 13.04 3.70 16.83
C ALA A 16 12.74 3.96 18.31
N ALA A 17 11.49 3.69 18.73
CA ALA A 17 11.18 3.55 20.14
C ALA A 17 12.26 2.64 20.76
N PRO A 18 12.83 3.00 21.93
CA PRO A 18 14.00 2.34 22.45
C PRO A 18 13.75 0.83 22.47
N VAL A 19 14.45 0.12 21.58
CA VAL A 19 14.48 -1.34 21.59
C VAL A 19 15.18 -1.68 22.89
N ILE A 20 14.41 -2.09 23.90
CA ILE A 20 14.97 -2.68 25.09
C ILE A 20 15.75 -3.89 24.61
N LYS A 21 17.08 -3.80 24.71
CA LYS A 21 17.97 -4.87 24.27
C LYS A 21 17.56 -6.14 25.00
N LYS A 22 17.27 -7.19 24.23
CA LYS A 22 16.90 -8.53 24.72
C LYS A 22 17.88 -9.07 25.76
N ASP A 23 19.12 -8.55 25.77
CA ASP A 23 20.21 -8.88 26.68
C ASP A 23 20.09 -8.23 28.08
N SER A 24 19.01 -7.52 28.39
CA SER A 24 18.80 -6.86 29.69
C SER A 24 17.90 -7.66 30.64
N LEU A 25 17.34 -8.79 30.19
CA LEU A 25 16.53 -9.67 31.03
C LEU A 25 17.44 -10.80 31.54
N PRO A 26 17.49 -11.05 32.85
CA PRO A 26 18.29 -12.14 33.40
C PRO A 26 17.86 -13.47 32.77
N THR A 27 18.78 -14.13 32.08
CA THR A 27 18.53 -15.30 31.23
C THR A 27 18.63 -16.65 31.96
N GLU A 28 18.68 -16.67 33.29
CA GLU A 28 18.68 -17.90 34.08
C GLU A 28 17.74 -17.75 35.29
N ASN A 29 16.44 -17.98 35.07
CA ASN A 29 15.45 -18.02 36.14
C ASN A 29 15.40 -19.42 36.77
N THR A 30 16.38 -19.74 37.61
CA THR A 30 16.22 -20.74 38.68
C THR A 30 16.03 -19.99 40.00
N VAL A 31 14.90 -19.30 40.12
CA VAL A 31 14.46 -18.74 41.40
C VAL A 31 13.90 -19.89 42.21
N ASP A 32 14.74 -20.51 43.04
CA ASP A 32 14.35 -21.60 43.93
C ASP A 32 13.68 -21.03 45.20
N SER A 33 12.56 -20.31 45.01
CA SER A 33 11.75 -19.73 46.07
C SER A 33 10.42 -20.48 46.23
N PRO A 34 9.86 -20.56 47.45
CA PRO A 34 8.53 -21.14 47.67
C PRO A 34 7.46 -20.48 46.79
N SER A 35 7.53 -19.16 46.62
CA SER A 35 6.60 -18.40 45.78
C SER A 35 6.68 -18.80 44.30
N ALA A 36 7.90 -18.98 43.79
CA ALA A 36 8.12 -19.43 42.41
C ALA A 36 7.49 -20.80 42.13
N ALA A 37 7.65 -21.75 43.07
CA ALA A 37 7.06 -23.09 42.95
C ALA A 37 5.53 -23.06 42.99
N ILE A 38 4.93 -22.22 43.84
CA ILE A 38 3.48 -22.04 43.92
C ILE A 38 2.96 -21.45 42.62
N LEU A 39 3.57 -20.36 42.14
CA LEU A 39 3.11 -19.64 40.96
C LEU A 39 3.22 -20.47 39.67
N LEU A 40 4.29 -21.26 39.49
CA LEU A 40 4.43 -22.14 38.33
C LEU A 40 3.41 -23.28 38.32
N ARG A 41 2.91 -23.71 39.49
CA ARG A 41 1.90 -24.77 39.61
C ARG A 41 0.46 -24.24 39.59
N ALA A 42 0.26 -22.93 39.64
CA ALA A 42 -1.05 -22.28 39.72
C ALA A 42 -1.81 -22.25 38.37
N VAL A 43 -1.68 -23.30 37.55
CA VAL A 43 -2.30 -23.40 36.21
C VAL A 43 -3.82 -23.34 36.30
N GLU A 44 -4.42 -24.08 37.24
CA GLU A 44 -5.89 -24.07 37.44
C GLU A 44 -6.40 -22.71 37.91
N TYR A 45 -5.62 -22.01 38.75
CA TYR A 45 -5.95 -20.65 39.19
C TYR A 45 -5.90 -19.65 38.02
N ALA A 46 -4.90 -19.78 37.15
CA ALA A 46 -4.80 -18.97 35.93
C ALA A 46 -5.93 -19.27 34.93
N ALA A 47 -6.29 -20.54 34.73
CA ALA A 47 -7.43 -20.91 33.89
C ALA A 47 -8.75 -20.35 34.43
N ALA A 48 -8.98 -20.48 35.74
CA ALA A 48 -10.16 -19.95 36.41
C ALA A 48 -10.25 -18.41 36.31
N ALA A 49 -9.10 -17.71 36.27
CA ALA A 49 -9.07 -16.27 36.06
C ALA A 49 -9.62 -15.86 34.68
N ILE A 50 -9.33 -16.64 33.63
CA ILE A 50 -9.87 -16.41 32.30
C ILE A 50 -11.35 -16.81 32.25
N GLU A 51 -11.71 -17.93 32.87
CA GLU A 51 -13.10 -18.43 32.94
C GLU A 51 -14.04 -17.51 33.72
N GLY A 52 -13.52 -16.81 34.74
CA GLY A 52 -14.24 -15.84 35.53
C GLY A 52 -14.44 -14.47 34.84
N MET A 53 -13.86 -14.25 33.66
CA MET A 53 -14.06 -13.00 32.93
C MET A 53 -15.50 -12.86 32.42
N PRO A 54 -16.08 -11.64 32.45
CA PRO A 54 -17.40 -11.41 31.87
C PRO A 54 -17.39 -11.75 30.38
N SER A 55 -18.50 -12.29 29.89
CA SER A 55 -18.71 -12.69 28.48
C SER A 55 -18.40 -11.58 27.47
N GLU A 56 -18.64 -10.33 27.85
CA GLU A 56 -18.33 -9.14 27.06
C GLU A 56 -16.82 -8.97 26.82
N ALA A 57 -15.98 -9.28 27.81
CA ALA A 57 -14.52 -9.16 27.72
C ALA A 57 -13.89 -10.30 26.90
N THR A 58 -14.53 -11.47 26.86
CA THR A 58 -14.05 -12.65 26.12
C THR A 58 -14.64 -12.76 24.72
N GLY A 59 -15.63 -11.91 24.38
CA GLY A 59 -16.42 -12.02 23.15
C GLY A 59 -17.27 -13.31 23.08
N ALA A 60 -17.45 -13.99 24.22
CA ALA A 60 -18.14 -15.27 24.31
C ALA A 60 -19.64 -15.09 24.48
N ARG A 61 -20.44 -15.90 23.77
CA ARG A 61 -21.90 -15.94 23.96
C ARG A 61 -22.37 -16.98 24.99
N GLU A 62 -21.54 -17.97 25.34
CA GLU A 62 -21.95 -19.07 26.24
C GLU A 62 -20.81 -19.91 26.87
N ALA A 63 -19.58 -19.88 26.36
CA ALA A 63 -18.44 -20.63 26.91
C ALA A 63 -17.14 -19.82 26.86
N THR A 64 -16.31 -19.94 27.89
CA THR A 64 -15.00 -19.29 27.94
C THR A 64 -14.07 -19.95 26.91
N TYR A 65 -13.52 -19.16 25.99
CA TYR A 65 -12.68 -19.64 24.88
C TYR A 65 -11.23 -19.97 25.29
N VAL A 66 -11.07 -20.80 26.34
CA VAL A 66 -9.77 -21.24 26.86
C VAL A 66 -9.49 -22.65 26.38
N GLY A 67 -8.29 -22.88 25.87
CA GLY A 67 -7.80 -24.18 25.43
C GLY A 67 -6.68 -24.72 26.31
N THR A 68 -5.78 -25.50 25.72
CA THR A 68 -4.70 -26.18 26.43
C THR A 68 -3.74 -25.17 27.06
N HIS A 69 -3.27 -25.45 28.27
CA HIS A 69 -2.14 -24.73 28.86
C HIS A 69 -0.87 -24.99 28.03
N ILE A 70 -0.21 -23.92 27.60
CA ILE A 70 0.97 -23.98 26.74
C ILE A 70 2.23 -23.99 27.60
N GLU A 71 2.40 -22.96 28.41
CA GLU A 71 3.57 -22.81 29.28
C GLU A 71 3.29 -21.88 30.46
N ALA A 72 4.08 -22.09 31.52
CA ALA A 72 4.18 -21.15 32.63
C ALA A 72 5.65 -20.76 32.78
N ARG A 73 5.92 -19.46 32.90
CA ARG A 73 7.28 -18.93 33.06
C ARG A 73 7.34 -17.89 34.16
N LEU A 74 8.44 -17.88 34.91
CA LEU A 74 8.71 -16.81 35.88
C LEU A 74 9.24 -15.60 35.14
N GLU A 75 8.69 -14.43 35.47
CA GLU A 75 9.25 -13.13 35.06
C GLU A 75 10.12 -12.53 36.16
N ALA A 76 9.76 -12.78 37.43
CA ALA A 76 10.51 -12.38 38.61
C ALA A 76 10.14 -13.27 39.81
N ASP A 77 10.84 -13.11 40.93
CA ASP A 77 10.42 -13.73 42.19
C ASP A 77 9.04 -13.19 42.61
N GLY A 78 8.08 -14.10 42.83
CA GLY A 78 6.69 -13.73 43.09
C GLY A 78 5.91 -13.23 41.87
N LEU A 79 6.37 -13.42 40.63
CA LEU A 79 5.62 -13.07 39.42
C LEU A 79 5.77 -14.13 38.31
N ALA A 80 4.66 -14.71 37.87
CA ALA A 80 4.62 -15.70 36.78
C ALA A 80 3.61 -15.35 35.71
N VAL A 81 3.91 -15.77 34.49
CA VAL A 81 3.06 -15.65 33.31
C VAL A 81 2.65 -17.04 32.87
N HIS A 82 1.35 -17.27 32.75
CA HIS A 82 0.76 -18.50 32.20
C HIS A 82 0.16 -18.21 30.83
N GLU A 83 0.46 -19.06 29.85
CA GLU A 83 -0.11 -18.99 28.51
C GLU A 83 -1.05 -20.16 28.23
N PHE A 84 -2.21 -19.88 27.63
CA PHE A 84 -3.19 -20.87 27.18
C PHE A 84 -3.57 -20.63 25.73
N GLU A 85 -3.92 -21.70 25.01
CA GLU A 85 -4.52 -21.58 23.68
C GLU A 85 -5.84 -20.78 23.76
N CYS A 86 -6.09 -19.91 22.77
CA CYS A 86 -7.40 -19.32 22.57
C CYS A 86 -8.22 -20.19 21.62
N THR A 87 -9.37 -20.69 22.07
CA THR A 87 -10.28 -21.51 21.23
C THR A 87 -11.32 -20.66 20.48
N ASN A 88 -11.25 -19.34 20.59
CA ASN A 88 -12.16 -18.44 19.89
C ASN A 88 -11.84 -18.45 18.38
N PRO A 89 -12.78 -18.84 17.49
CA PRO A 89 -12.54 -18.86 16.05
C PRO A 89 -12.25 -17.49 15.44
N ALA A 90 -12.60 -16.38 16.13
CA ALA A 90 -12.26 -15.03 15.71
C ALA A 90 -10.78 -14.66 15.94
N TYR A 91 -10.06 -15.41 16.79
CA TYR A 91 -8.68 -15.14 17.17
C TYR A 91 -7.78 -16.38 16.96
N PRO A 92 -7.62 -16.84 15.70
CA PRO A 92 -6.82 -18.03 15.40
C PRO A 92 -5.34 -17.82 15.75
N ASN A 93 -4.75 -18.79 16.46
CA ASN A 93 -3.36 -18.76 16.95
C ASN A 93 -3.06 -17.64 17.96
N TRP A 94 -4.09 -17.01 18.53
CA TRP A 94 -3.91 -16.13 19.69
C TRP A 94 -3.82 -16.97 20.98
N ARG A 95 -3.25 -16.37 22.02
CA ARG A 95 -3.02 -17.00 23.32
C ARG A 95 -3.58 -16.12 24.42
N TRP A 96 -4.24 -16.74 25.39
CA TRP A 96 -4.51 -16.08 26.65
C TRP A 96 -3.22 -16.03 27.45
N THR A 97 -2.97 -14.89 28.08
CA THR A 97 -1.80 -14.65 28.91
C THR A 97 -2.29 -14.13 30.26
N VAL A 98 -2.02 -14.89 31.32
CA VAL A 98 -2.42 -14.56 32.68
C VAL A 98 -1.18 -14.25 33.49
N VAL A 99 -1.13 -13.07 34.08
CA VAL A 99 -0.04 -12.65 34.96
C VAL A 99 -0.49 -12.87 36.40
N LEU A 100 0.21 -13.72 37.13
CA LEU A 100 -0.02 -14.00 38.54
C LEU A 100 1.11 -13.41 39.39
N ALA A 101 0.75 -12.78 40.51
CA ALA A 101 1.69 -12.32 41.52
C ALA A 101 1.45 -12.99 42.87
N LEU A 102 2.52 -13.23 43.63
CA LEU A 102 2.50 -13.77 44.98
C LEU A 102 3.62 -13.14 45.82
N ALA A 103 3.23 -12.24 46.72
CA ALA A 103 4.17 -11.52 47.59
C ALA A 103 4.50 -12.28 48.89
N ASP A 104 3.56 -13.07 49.40
CA ASP A 104 3.70 -13.87 50.62
C ASP A 104 3.36 -15.34 50.29
N PRO A 105 4.28 -16.30 50.47
CA PRO A 105 4.03 -17.73 50.23
C PRO A 105 2.85 -18.31 51.01
N ASP A 106 2.48 -17.69 52.14
CA ASP A 106 1.36 -18.13 52.98
C ASP A 106 0.00 -17.55 52.51
N ALA A 107 0.00 -16.66 51.52
CA ALA A 107 -1.19 -16.06 50.92
C ALA A 107 -1.61 -16.75 49.60
N ALA A 108 -2.81 -16.43 49.13
CA ALA A 108 -3.24 -16.85 47.80
C ALA A 108 -2.60 -15.98 46.70
N PRO A 109 -2.23 -16.56 45.54
CA PRO A 109 -1.81 -15.77 44.37
C PRO A 109 -2.91 -14.79 43.96
N THR A 110 -2.50 -13.66 43.38
CA THR A 110 -3.41 -12.65 42.82
C THR A 110 -3.22 -12.52 41.32
N VAL A 111 -4.30 -12.32 40.58
CA VAL A 111 -4.25 -12.04 39.14
C VAL A 111 -3.94 -10.56 38.93
N CYS A 112 -2.84 -10.27 38.24
CA CYS A 112 -2.47 -8.91 37.86
C CYS A 112 -3.12 -8.49 36.55
N ASP A 113 -3.11 -9.38 35.56
CA ASP A 113 -3.65 -9.10 34.23
C ASP A 113 -4.09 -10.40 33.56
N VAL A 114 -5.07 -10.29 32.67
CA VAL A 114 -5.52 -11.36 31.77
C VAL A 114 -5.71 -10.71 30.40
N VAL A 115 -4.80 -11.02 29.48
CA VAL A 115 -4.76 -10.41 28.16
C VAL A 115 -4.77 -11.47 27.06
N LEU A 116 -5.29 -11.11 25.90
CA LEU A 116 -5.26 -11.94 24.71
C LEU A 116 -4.18 -11.39 23.76
N LEU A 117 -3.12 -12.17 23.52
CA LEU A 117 -1.97 -11.76 22.74
C LEU A 117 -1.77 -12.63 21.48
N PRO A 118 -1.23 -12.06 20.39
CA PRO A 118 -0.98 -12.82 19.17
C PRO A 118 0.16 -13.82 19.38
N GLY A 119 -0.11 -15.11 19.15
CA GLY A 119 0.91 -16.15 19.14
C GLY A 119 1.67 -16.26 17.80
N PRO A 120 2.63 -17.20 17.70
CA PRO A 120 3.37 -17.45 16.47
C PRO A 120 2.44 -17.99 15.37
N GLY A 121 1.96 -17.13 14.48
CA GLY A 121 0.97 -17.48 13.45
C GLY A 121 -0.38 -16.80 13.62
N ALA A 122 -0.55 -15.95 14.63
CA ALA A 122 -1.70 -15.06 14.72
C ALA A 122 -1.70 -14.06 13.56
N LEU A 123 -2.88 -13.82 12.99
CA LEU A 123 -3.07 -12.74 12.02
C LEU A 123 -3.04 -11.40 12.77
N ILE A 124 -1.99 -10.61 12.53
CA ILE A 124 -1.86 -9.25 13.04
C ILE A 124 -2.10 -8.23 11.92
N PRO A 125 -2.76 -7.10 12.21
CA PRO A 125 -2.93 -6.05 11.23
C PRO A 125 -1.56 -5.50 10.80
N SER A 126 -1.49 -4.96 9.58
CA SER A 126 -0.31 -4.22 9.16
C SER A 126 -0.09 -2.99 10.06
N ALA A 127 1.14 -2.47 10.06
CA ALA A 127 1.43 -1.22 10.74
C ALA A 127 0.46 -0.13 10.29
N TRP A 128 0.02 0.70 11.24
CA TRP A 128 -0.82 1.84 10.94
C TRP A 128 -0.06 2.83 10.06
N VAL A 129 -0.71 3.32 9.01
CA VAL A 129 -0.16 4.29 8.06
C VAL A 129 -0.92 5.62 8.20
N PRO A 130 -0.23 6.78 8.29
CA PRO A 130 -0.88 8.09 8.33
C PRO A 130 -1.87 8.32 7.19
N TRP A 131 -2.97 9.03 7.46
CA TRP A 131 -4.04 9.21 6.48
C TRP A 131 -3.55 9.81 5.14
N HIS A 132 -2.61 10.75 5.18
CA HIS A 132 -2.11 11.45 3.99
C HIS A 132 -1.28 10.54 3.08
N GLU A 133 -0.65 9.50 3.64
CA GLU A 133 0.08 8.47 2.90
C GLU A 133 -0.87 7.40 2.32
N ARG A 134 -2.12 7.37 2.75
CA ARG A 134 -3.14 6.43 2.25
C ARG A 134 -3.91 6.94 1.04
N LEU A 135 -3.85 8.25 0.76
CA LEU A 135 -4.61 8.87 -0.33
C LEU A 135 -4.21 8.30 -1.70
N GLN A 136 -5.21 7.89 -2.47
CA GLN A 136 -5.10 7.38 -3.82
C GLN A 136 -5.75 8.33 -4.83
N PRO A 137 -5.37 8.22 -6.13
CA PRO A 137 -6.12 8.88 -7.19
C PRO A 137 -7.61 8.50 -7.13
N GLY A 138 -8.47 9.51 -7.06
CA GLY A 138 -9.93 9.33 -6.97
C GLY A 138 -10.53 9.42 -5.57
N ASP A 139 -9.71 9.51 -4.51
CA ASP A 139 -10.22 9.63 -3.14
C ASP A 139 -10.83 11.01 -2.83
N LEU A 140 -10.46 12.03 -3.61
CA LEU A 140 -10.90 13.40 -3.40
C LEU A 140 -12.31 13.64 -3.93
N ARG A 141 -13.15 14.23 -3.08
CA ARG A 141 -14.53 14.64 -3.37
C ARG A 141 -14.63 16.16 -3.48
N PRO A 142 -15.74 16.68 -4.07
CA PRO A 142 -15.99 18.11 -4.06
C PRO A 142 -15.96 18.69 -2.63
N GLY A 143 -15.08 19.67 -2.42
CA GLY A 143 -14.89 20.32 -1.11
C GLY A 143 -13.69 19.82 -0.30
N ASP A 144 -13.09 18.70 -0.67
CA ASP A 144 -11.89 18.20 0.02
C ASP A 144 -10.68 19.10 -0.27
N VAL A 145 -9.94 19.44 0.79
CA VAL A 145 -8.69 20.21 0.70
C VAL A 145 -7.58 19.39 1.32
N VAL A 146 -6.64 18.93 0.48
CA VAL A 146 -5.46 18.20 0.94
C VAL A 146 -4.30 19.20 1.09
N PRO A 147 -3.78 19.41 2.32
CA PRO A 147 -2.60 20.23 2.51
C PRO A 147 -1.40 19.59 1.81
N THR A 148 -0.70 20.39 1.01
CA THR A 148 0.55 19.96 0.39
C THR A 148 1.65 19.94 1.44
N ASN A 149 2.46 18.88 1.44
CA ASN A 149 3.65 18.82 2.30
C ASN A 149 4.63 19.95 1.90
N PRO A 150 5.06 20.83 2.84
CA PRO A 150 6.03 21.87 2.54
C PRO A 150 7.31 21.35 1.87
N ASP A 151 7.72 20.13 2.21
CA ASP A 151 8.93 19.46 1.74
C ASP A 151 8.66 18.41 0.64
N ASP A 152 7.54 18.52 -0.11
CA ASP A 152 7.24 17.60 -1.21
C ASP A 152 8.33 17.66 -2.30
N PRO A 153 9.09 16.56 -2.55
CA PRO A 153 10.21 16.57 -3.49
C PRO A 153 9.77 16.77 -4.95
N ARG A 154 8.47 16.62 -5.25
CA ARG A 154 7.91 16.85 -6.59
C ARG A 154 7.72 18.33 -6.90
N LEU A 155 7.90 19.21 -5.91
CA LEU A 155 7.70 20.65 -6.05
C LEU A 155 8.99 21.40 -5.75
N VAL A 156 9.25 22.44 -6.55
CA VAL A 156 10.30 23.44 -6.31
C VAL A 156 9.69 24.84 -6.34
N PRO A 157 10.29 25.84 -5.68
CA PRO A 157 9.85 27.22 -5.80
C PRO A 157 9.79 27.65 -7.28
N GLY A 158 8.71 28.30 -7.68
CA GLY A 158 8.50 28.74 -9.06
C GLY A 158 9.29 30.01 -9.45
N TYR A 159 10.30 30.38 -8.65
CA TYR A 159 11.09 31.62 -8.72
C TYR A 159 10.22 32.88 -8.88
N THR A 160 9.93 33.55 -7.76
CA THR A 160 9.47 34.94 -7.75
C THR A 160 10.56 35.79 -8.42
N GLY A 161 10.25 36.39 -9.56
CA GLY A 161 11.17 37.25 -10.32
C GLY A 161 11.61 38.50 -9.56
N GLU A 162 12.55 38.36 -8.65
CA GLU A 162 13.43 39.45 -8.19
C GLU A 162 14.82 39.22 -8.78
N GLY A 163 14.91 39.41 -10.10
CA GLY A 163 16.17 39.50 -10.82
C GLY A 163 15.95 40.42 -12.00
N ASP A 164 16.56 41.61 -11.95
CA ASP A 164 16.54 42.68 -12.95
C ASP A 164 16.11 42.26 -14.36
N ILE A 165 14.81 42.35 -14.65
CA ILE A 165 14.27 42.32 -16.02
C ILE A 165 14.32 43.71 -16.68
N ALA A 166 15.27 44.55 -16.25
CA ALA A 166 15.51 45.86 -16.84
C ALA A 166 16.24 45.70 -18.19
N GLY A 167 15.53 45.26 -19.24
CA GLY A 167 16.05 45.35 -20.61
C GLY A 167 15.58 44.32 -21.64
N THR A 168 14.72 43.37 -21.27
CA THR A 168 14.20 42.35 -22.20
C THR A 168 12.76 42.67 -22.61
N ASP A 169 12.46 42.52 -23.91
CA ASP A 169 11.15 42.85 -24.50
C ASP A 169 10.01 42.10 -23.77
N GLU A 170 9.04 42.84 -23.22
CA GLU A 170 8.05 42.32 -22.26
C GLU A 170 7.22 41.14 -22.81
N ASP A 171 6.97 41.12 -24.13
CA ASP A 171 6.18 40.08 -24.77
C ASP A 171 6.92 38.74 -24.91
N GLN A 172 8.24 38.76 -25.16
CA GLN A 172 9.04 37.52 -25.26
C GLN A 172 9.30 36.91 -23.89
N LEU A 173 9.44 37.74 -22.85
CA LEU A 173 9.55 37.26 -21.48
C LEU A 173 8.25 36.63 -20.99
N ARG A 174 7.08 37.18 -21.34
CA ARG A 174 5.78 36.70 -20.85
C ARG A 174 5.45 35.27 -21.29
N GLU A 175 5.81 34.90 -22.52
CA GLU A 175 5.61 33.54 -23.05
C GLU A 175 6.51 32.53 -22.33
N VAL A 176 7.80 32.87 -22.14
CA VAL A 176 8.76 32.04 -21.41
C VAL A 176 8.43 31.98 -19.91
N VAL A 177 7.94 33.07 -19.31
CA VAL A 177 7.47 33.15 -17.92
C VAL A 177 6.26 32.26 -17.68
N TRP A 178 5.34 32.19 -18.63
CA TRP A 178 4.17 31.32 -18.54
C TRP A 178 4.54 29.84 -18.73
N GLU A 179 5.36 29.53 -19.75
CA GLU A 179 5.86 28.17 -20.03
C GLU A 179 6.70 27.61 -18.87
N LEU A 180 7.50 28.45 -18.20
CA LEU A 180 8.32 28.06 -17.04
C LEU A 180 7.59 28.12 -15.70
N GLY A 181 6.37 28.67 -15.66
CA GLY A 181 5.57 28.78 -14.45
C GLY A 181 6.06 29.85 -13.46
N LEU A 182 6.77 30.88 -13.94
CA LEU A 182 7.33 32.01 -13.19
C LEU A 182 6.28 32.96 -12.56
N GLY A 183 5.00 32.58 -12.58
CA GLY A 183 3.89 33.23 -11.85
C GLY A 183 3.26 32.35 -10.75
N ARG A 184 3.80 31.15 -10.51
CA ARG A 184 3.29 30.21 -9.51
C ARG A 184 4.26 30.14 -8.33
N GLU A 185 3.74 30.08 -7.10
CA GLU A 185 4.58 29.93 -5.90
C GLU A 185 5.49 28.70 -5.98
N ARG A 186 4.96 27.59 -6.53
CA ARG A 186 5.66 26.33 -6.73
C ARG A 186 5.33 25.72 -8.09
N VAL A 187 6.31 25.07 -8.70
CA VAL A 187 6.21 24.34 -9.97
C VAL A 187 6.76 22.92 -9.82
N LEU A 188 6.48 22.04 -10.80
CA LEU A 188 7.02 20.68 -10.78
C LEU A 188 8.55 20.70 -10.85
N SER A 189 9.16 20.00 -9.90
CA SER A 189 10.58 19.66 -9.90
C SER A 189 10.89 18.66 -11.03
N PRO A 190 12.18 18.42 -11.34
CA PRO A 190 12.57 17.34 -12.24
C PRO A 190 11.97 15.99 -11.82
N THR A 191 12.08 15.62 -10.54
CA THR A 191 11.47 14.40 -9.99
C THR A 191 9.96 14.37 -10.19
N GLY A 192 9.26 15.48 -9.98
CA GLY A 192 7.82 15.55 -10.21
C GLY A 192 7.43 15.37 -11.68
N ARG A 193 8.28 15.80 -12.63
CA ARG A 193 8.07 15.60 -14.07
C ARG A 193 8.33 14.15 -14.47
N ASP A 194 9.40 13.56 -13.96
CA ASP A 194 9.76 12.16 -14.20
C ASP A 194 8.65 11.24 -13.67
N ASP A 195 8.20 11.43 -12.42
CA ASP A 195 7.09 10.69 -11.81
C ASP A 195 5.79 10.82 -12.62
N ALA A 196 5.53 12.00 -13.20
CA ALA A 196 4.36 12.20 -14.05
C ALA A 196 4.50 11.49 -15.40
N ALA A 197 5.68 11.59 -16.03
CA ALA A 197 5.98 10.96 -17.30
C ALA A 197 5.88 9.44 -17.21
N ASP A 198 6.46 8.83 -16.16
CA ASP A 198 6.39 7.39 -15.94
C ASP A 198 4.93 6.91 -15.80
N ARG A 199 4.13 7.59 -14.97
CA ARG A 199 2.70 7.25 -14.82
C ARG A 199 1.90 7.40 -16.11
N TRP A 200 2.23 8.38 -16.94
CA TRP A 200 1.53 8.58 -18.23
C TRP A 200 1.98 7.57 -19.29
N GLN A 201 3.24 7.16 -19.29
CA GLN A 201 3.75 6.11 -20.19
C GLN A 201 3.20 4.73 -19.84
N GLU A 202 3.08 4.43 -18.56
CA GLU A 202 2.52 3.14 -18.08
C GLU A 202 0.99 3.16 -18.01
N GLY A 203 0.36 4.32 -18.18
CA GLY A 203 -1.07 4.53 -18.06
C GLY A 203 -1.87 4.01 -19.26
N SER A 204 -3.20 4.13 -19.17
CA SER A 204 -4.13 3.73 -20.23
C SER A 204 -4.02 4.55 -21.52
N THR A 205 -3.33 5.69 -21.48
CA THR A 205 -3.01 6.53 -22.64
C THR A 205 -1.53 6.46 -23.03
N GLY A 206 -0.83 5.45 -22.55
CA GLY A 206 0.56 5.15 -22.88
C GLY A 206 0.71 4.28 -24.14
N PRO A 207 1.94 4.15 -24.68
CA PRO A 207 2.20 3.40 -25.92
C PRO A 207 1.85 1.91 -25.82
N ASP A 208 1.88 1.36 -24.60
CA ASP A 208 1.66 -0.07 -24.35
C ASP A 208 0.21 -0.44 -24.05
N ALA A 209 -0.69 0.54 -24.02
CA ALA A 209 -2.12 0.34 -23.79
C ALA A 209 -2.71 -0.62 -24.84
N PRO A 210 -3.70 -1.47 -24.49
CA PRO A 210 -4.31 -2.41 -25.42
C PRO A 210 -4.84 -1.74 -26.70
N GLU A 211 -5.44 -0.56 -26.56
CA GLU A 211 -5.95 0.24 -27.67
C GLU A 211 -4.81 0.74 -28.56
N ALA A 212 -3.69 1.18 -27.97
CA ALA A 212 -2.52 1.65 -28.70
C ALA A 212 -1.90 0.56 -29.57
N LYS A 213 -1.87 -0.68 -29.07
CA LYS A 213 -1.35 -1.85 -29.81
C LYS A 213 -2.21 -2.27 -30.99
N GLN A 214 -3.49 -1.95 -30.96
CA GLN A 214 -4.45 -2.27 -32.02
C GLN A 214 -4.65 -1.11 -33.00
N ALA A 215 -4.31 0.10 -32.56
CA ALA A 215 -4.45 1.29 -33.38
C ALA A 215 -3.43 1.28 -34.54
N PRO A 216 -3.87 1.59 -35.77
CA PRO A 216 -2.99 1.56 -36.94
C PRO A 216 -2.00 2.73 -37.01
N LEU A 217 -2.25 3.83 -36.29
CA LEU A 217 -1.45 5.05 -36.35
C LEU A 217 -1.30 5.70 -34.95
N PRO A 218 -0.10 6.25 -34.65
CA PRO A 218 0.18 6.91 -33.38
C PRO A 218 -0.34 8.35 -33.34
N CYS A 219 -0.46 8.91 -32.14
CA CYS A 219 -0.96 10.27 -31.90
C CYS A 219 -0.05 11.34 -32.52
N LEU A 220 1.26 11.08 -32.63
CA LEU A 220 2.25 11.99 -33.21
C LEU A 220 1.87 12.53 -34.59
N SER A 221 1.19 11.73 -35.43
CA SER A 221 0.74 12.12 -36.77
C SER A 221 -0.73 12.55 -36.84
N CYS A 222 -1.43 12.62 -35.70
CA CYS A 222 -2.87 12.84 -35.67
C CYS A 222 -3.20 14.34 -35.72
N GLY A 223 -4.13 14.74 -36.58
CA GLY A 223 -4.59 16.13 -36.67
C GLY A 223 -5.40 16.62 -35.47
N PHE A 224 -5.86 15.71 -34.59
CA PHE A 224 -6.54 16.06 -33.33
C PHE A 224 -5.60 16.17 -32.12
N MET A 225 -4.29 16.03 -32.36
CA MET A 225 -3.26 16.17 -31.34
C MET A 225 -3.03 17.66 -31.04
N VAL A 226 -3.16 18.04 -29.77
CA VAL A 226 -2.83 19.37 -29.29
C VAL A 226 -1.48 19.31 -28.58
N PRO A 227 -0.44 20.03 -29.05
CA PRO A 227 0.88 19.98 -28.45
C PRO A 227 0.89 20.57 -27.04
N ILE A 228 1.72 20.00 -26.16
CA ILE A 228 2.02 20.55 -24.83
C ILE A 228 3.39 21.25 -24.91
N GLY A 229 3.53 22.37 -24.20
CA GLY A 229 4.81 23.09 -24.08
C GLY A 229 5.86 22.35 -23.23
N GLY A 230 7.09 22.88 -23.24
CA GLY A 230 8.21 22.40 -22.42
C GLY A 230 8.68 20.95 -22.68
N GLN A 231 9.37 20.38 -21.69
CA GLN A 231 10.04 19.08 -21.79
C GLN A 231 9.07 17.89 -21.90
N LEU A 232 7.91 17.95 -21.24
CA LEU A 232 6.90 16.90 -21.34
C LEU A 232 6.30 16.82 -22.75
N GLY A 233 6.21 17.95 -23.45
CA GLY A 233 5.76 18.03 -24.84
C GLY A 233 6.59 17.24 -25.84
N GLN A 234 7.81 16.83 -25.49
CA GLN A 234 8.65 16.00 -26.35
C GLN A 234 8.16 14.56 -26.47
N ASN A 235 7.26 14.10 -25.59
CA ASN A 235 6.77 12.74 -25.56
C ASN A 235 5.26 12.62 -25.29
N PHE A 236 4.60 13.72 -24.92
CA PHE A 236 3.16 13.74 -24.63
C PHE A 236 2.44 14.90 -25.31
N ALA A 237 1.15 14.71 -25.55
CA ALA A 237 0.23 15.70 -26.09
C ALA A 237 -1.15 15.58 -25.42
N ILE A 238 -2.11 16.45 -25.79
CA ILE A 238 -3.51 16.33 -25.38
C ILE A 238 -4.34 15.87 -26.60
N CYS A 239 -5.25 14.92 -26.40
CA CYS A 239 -6.20 14.53 -27.44
C CYS A 239 -7.45 15.44 -27.40
N ALA A 240 -7.83 15.99 -28.56
CA ALA A 240 -9.03 16.83 -28.70
C ALA A 240 -10.11 16.19 -29.60
N ASN A 241 -10.06 14.86 -29.78
CA ASN A 241 -11.05 14.15 -30.58
C ASN A 241 -12.17 13.60 -29.69
N ILE A 242 -13.37 14.17 -29.80
CA ILE A 242 -14.54 13.79 -28.99
C ILE A 242 -14.93 12.30 -29.06
N ILE A 243 -14.62 11.61 -30.17
CA ILE A 243 -14.91 10.16 -30.30
C ILE A 243 -13.79 9.28 -29.74
N SER A 244 -12.65 9.85 -29.38
CA SER A 244 -11.55 9.13 -28.75
C SER A 244 -11.86 8.87 -27.27
N PRO A 245 -11.57 7.68 -26.72
CA PRO A 245 -11.63 7.45 -25.27
C PRO A 245 -10.63 8.31 -24.48
N ALA A 246 -9.69 8.96 -25.18
CA ALA A 246 -8.68 9.84 -24.61
C ALA A 246 -9.00 11.34 -24.74
N ASP A 247 -10.19 11.73 -25.21
CA ASP A 247 -10.57 13.15 -25.33
C ASP A 247 -10.34 13.92 -24.01
N GLY A 248 -9.67 15.07 -24.10
CA GLY A 248 -9.31 15.92 -22.97
C GLY A 248 -8.22 15.34 -22.04
N LYS A 249 -7.58 14.22 -22.40
CA LYS A 249 -6.51 13.60 -21.59
C LYS A 249 -5.13 13.81 -22.18
N VAL A 250 -4.12 13.74 -21.32
CA VAL A 250 -2.72 13.61 -21.75
C VAL A 250 -2.50 12.22 -22.33
N VAL A 251 -1.88 12.17 -23.50
CA VAL A 251 -1.59 10.97 -24.28
C VAL A 251 -0.11 10.93 -24.66
N SER A 252 0.48 9.73 -24.70
CA SER A 252 1.80 9.55 -25.30
C SER A 252 1.75 9.86 -26.80
N LEU A 253 2.81 10.44 -27.35
CA LEU A 253 2.91 10.66 -28.81
C LEU A 253 2.86 9.34 -29.58
N SER A 254 3.24 8.23 -28.94
CA SER A 254 3.15 6.88 -29.51
C SER A 254 1.83 6.14 -29.17
N PHE A 255 0.92 6.76 -28.42
CA PHE A 255 -0.42 6.20 -28.17
C PHE A 255 -1.26 6.20 -29.44
N GLY A 256 -2.15 5.22 -29.60
CA GLY A 256 -3.14 5.20 -30.66
C GLY A 256 -4.53 4.87 -30.12
N CYS A 257 -5.56 5.56 -30.60
CA CYS A 257 -6.95 5.39 -30.12
C CYS A 257 -7.90 4.76 -31.15
N GLY A 258 -7.43 4.46 -32.37
CA GLY A 258 -8.25 4.00 -33.49
C GLY A 258 -9.03 5.12 -34.20
N ALA A 259 -9.28 6.26 -33.56
CA ALA A 259 -9.96 7.42 -34.13
C ALA A 259 -8.97 8.48 -34.69
N HIS A 260 -7.95 8.04 -35.42
CA HIS A 260 -6.92 8.90 -35.97
C HIS A 260 -7.42 9.67 -37.21
N SER A 261 -7.06 10.95 -37.37
CA SER A 261 -7.58 11.83 -38.44
C SER A 261 -7.36 11.29 -39.86
N GLU A 262 -6.25 10.60 -40.08
CA GLU A 262 -5.86 10.01 -41.36
C GLU A 262 -6.48 8.64 -41.68
N ILE A 263 -7.33 8.10 -40.80
CA ILE A 263 -8.05 6.84 -41.04
C ILE A 263 -9.34 7.14 -41.79
N THR A 264 -9.25 7.04 -43.11
CA THR A 264 -10.39 7.18 -44.03
C THR A 264 -11.13 5.85 -44.19
N ALA A 265 -12.38 5.90 -44.64
CA ALA A 265 -13.21 4.70 -44.88
C ALA A 265 -12.53 3.65 -45.77
N SER A 266 -11.67 4.08 -46.71
CA SER A 266 -10.85 3.19 -47.56
C SER A 266 -9.72 2.49 -46.81
N LYS A 267 -9.18 3.12 -45.75
CA LYS A 267 -8.11 2.58 -44.89
C LYS A 267 -8.67 1.83 -43.67
N SER A 268 -9.94 2.06 -43.31
CA SER A 268 -10.61 1.43 -42.18
C SER A 268 -11.21 0.06 -42.51
N ALA A 269 -10.91 -0.53 -43.67
CA ALA A 269 -11.46 -1.81 -44.07
C ALA A 269 -10.99 -2.90 -43.11
N SER A 270 -11.79 -3.16 -42.06
CA SER A 270 -11.70 -4.38 -41.27
C SER A 270 -11.86 -5.53 -42.24
N GLN A 271 -10.83 -6.37 -42.38
CA GLN A 271 -11.09 -7.68 -42.95
C GLN A 271 -12.10 -8.37 -42.03
N PRO A 272 -13.23 -8.88 -42.54
CA PRO A 272 -14.06 -9.74 -41.73
C PRO A 272 -13.19 -10.91 -41.30
N VAL A 273 -13.04 -11.11 -39.99
CA VAL A 273 -12.43 -12.33 -39.46
C VAL A 273 -13.26 -13.46 -40.05
N GLY A 274 -12.64 -14.29 -40.88
CA GLY A 274 -13.32 -15.42 -41.50
C GLY A 274 -14.02 -16.22 -40.41
N THR A 275 -15.27 -16.61 -40.65
CA THR A 275 -16.04 -17.41 -39.69
C THR A 275 -15.21 -18.61 -39.29
N ILE A 276 -14.78 -18.67 -38.03
CA ILE A 276 -14.15 -19.86 -37.47
C ILE A 276 -15.28 -20.87 -37.34
N VAL A 277 -15.35 -21.78 -38.31
CA VAL A 277 -16.22 -22.95 -38.21
C VAL A 277 -15.48 -23.91 -37.30
N ASP A 278 -15.99 -24.07 -36.08
CA ASP A 278 -15.54 -25.11 -35.15
C ASP A 278 -15.93 -26.46 -35.76
N THR A 279 -15.01 -27.06 -36.52
CA THR A 279 -15.21 -28.40 -37.07
C THR A 279 -15.16 -29.37 -35.91
N LEU A 280 -16.30 -29.98 -35.58
CA LEU A 280 -16.45 -31.10 -34.63
C LEU A 280 -15.77 -32.39 -35.13
N ASP A 281 -14.64 -32.28 -35.82
CA ASP A 281 -13.90 -33.42 -36.31
C ASP A 281 -13.01 -33.93 -35.17
N TYR A 282 -13.19 -35.20 -34.82
CA TYR A 282 -12.39 -35.89 -33.81
C TYR A 282 -10.97 -36.07 -34.34
N GLU A 283 -9.98 -35.55 -33.61
CA GLU A 283 -8.58 -35.94 -33.80
C GLU A 283 -8.38 -37.35 -33.24
N ASP A 284 -8.19 -38.33 -34.12
CA ASP A 284 -7.74 -39.68 -33.71
C ASP A 284 -6.31 -39.59 -33.17
N LEU A 285 -6.19 -39.55 -31.85
CA LEU A 285 -4.91 -39.65 -31.16
C LEU A 285 -4.42 -41.11 -31.24
N ASP A 286 -3.37 -41.35 -32.03
CA ASP A 286 -2.67 -42.62 -32.04
C ASP A 286 -2.07 -42.88 -30.65
N ILE A 287 -2.73 -43.77 -29.90
CA ILE A 287 -2.22 -44.26 -28.62
C ILE A 287 -1.00 -45.13 -28.92
N ILE A 288 0.19 -44.60 -28.66
CA ILE A 288 1.45 -45.34 -28.71
C ILE A 288 1.34 -46.49 -27.70
N ARG A 289 1.26 -47.73 -28.19
CA ARG A 289 1.40 -48.94 -27.37
C ARG A 289 2.88 -49.28 -27.27
N GLU A 290 3.36 -49.40 -26.04
CA GLU A 290 4.72 -49.86 -25.66
C GLU A 290 5.05 -51.27 -26.19
#